data_AF-A0A2S5GPI7-F1
#
_entry.id   AF-A0A2S5GPI7-F1
#
_cell.length_a   1.000
_cell.length_b   1.000
_cell.length_c   1.000
_cell.angle_alpha   90.00
_cell.angle_beta   90.00
_cell.angle_gamma   90.00
#
_symmetry.space_group_name_H-M   'P 1'
#
loop_
_entity.id
_entity.type
_entity.pdbx_description
1 polymer ?
#
loop_
_entity_poly.entity_id
_entity_poly.type
_entity_poly.pdbx_seq_one_letter_code
_entity_poly.pdbx_strand_id
1 'polypeptide(L)'
;MTPLPLRGILAAIALFAAADANAWTRISCDLAGTVTTPALQMRQSRTDGTTLSQTTFRIKVKAADIPEGARADTDCTEFVNREMDVSLEDTPPGQIRQGKPIKLRYRYDESLGQSLSTKFELVR
;
A
#
# COMPACT_ATOMS: atom_id res chain seq x y z
N MET A 1 -53.54 42.61 24.20
CA MET A 1 -52.41 42.17 23.36
C MET A 1 -51.13 42.69 24.00
N THR A 2 -50.38 41.80 24.65
CA THR A 2 -49.13 42.10 25.39
C THR A 2 -47.97 41.32 24.76
N PRO A 3 -46.73 41.84 24.81
CA PRO A 3 -45.68 41.49 23.85
C PRO A 3 -44.78 40.32 24.28
N LEU A 4 -44.07 39.79 23.27
CA LEU A 4 -43.10 38.69 23.29
C LEU A 4 -42.04 38.76 24.40
N PRO A 5 -41.47 37.61 24.77
CA PRO A 5 -40.04 37.53 25.07
C PRO A 5 -39.29 36.62 24.11
N LEU A 6 -38.18 37.18 23.60
CA LEU A 6 -37.07 36.51 22.97
C LEU A 6 -36.63 35.25 23.74
N ARG A 7 -36.60 34.12 23.03
CA ARG A 7 -35.74 32.95 23.28
C ARG A 7 -35.51 32.31 21.92
N GLY A 8 -34.34 31.97 21.44
CA GLY A 8 -32.99 31.96 21.94
C GLY A 8 -32.18 31.34 20.80
N ILE A 9 -31.02 31.90 20.50
CA ILE A 9 -30.14 31.47 19.42
C ILE A 9 -29.73 30.01 19.65
N LEU A 10 -29.89 29.14 18.64
CA LEU A 10 -29.17 27.87 18.56
C LEU A 10 -28.80 27.63 17.09
N ALA A 11 -27.59 28.06 16.76
CA ALA A 11 -26.87 27.62 15.57
C ALA A 11 -26.49 26.16 15.74
N ALA A 12 -26.86 25.32 14.77
CA ALA A 12 -26.34 23.97 14.63
C ALA A 12 -25.88 23.78 13.19
N ILE A 13 -24.68 24.26 12.88
CA ILE A 13 -23.95 23.84 11.70
C ILE A 13 -23.34 22.48 12.06
N ALA A 14 -24.03 21.40 11.72
CA ALA A 14 -23.44 20.07 11.78
C ALA A 14 -22.58 19.85 10.52
N LEU A 15 -21.35 20.37 10.56
CA LEU A 15 -20.26 19.98 9.66
C LEU A 15 -19.59 18.73 10.24
N PHE A 16 -20.17 17.57 10.00
CA PHE A 16 -19.55 16.25 10.18
C PHE A 16 -20.27 15.31 9.19
N ALA A 17 -19.64 14.60 8.25
CA ALA A 17 -18.24 14.37 7.99
C ALA A 17 -18.08 14.25 6.47
N ALA A 18 -17.01 14.81 5.92
CA ALA A 18 -16.41 14.22 4.74
C ALA A 18 -15.83 12.88 5.18
N ALA A 19 -16.69 11.86 5.26
CA ALA A 19 -16.21 10.52 5.05
C ALA A 19 -15.87 10.49 3.57
N ASP A 20 -14.59 10.63 3.24
CA ASP A 20 -14.07 10.14 1.97
C ASP A 20 -14.39 8.64 1.93
N ALA A 21 -15.57 8.33 1.41
CA ALA A 21 -16.04 6.99 1.11
C ALA A 21 -15.38 6.49 -0.20
N ASN A 22 -14.09 6.75 -0.36
CA ASN A 22 -13.24 6.17 -1.41
C ASN A 22 -12.50 4.95 -0.83
N ALA A 23 -13.25 4.07 -0.15
CA ALA A 23 -12.75 2.99 0.69
C ALA A 23 -13.05 1.58 0.15
N TRP A 24 -13.14 1.44 -1.17
CA TRP A 24 -13.15 0.17 -1.89
C TRP A 24 -12.14 0.40 -3.02
N THR A 25 -11.04 -0.32 -3.19
CA THR A 25 -10.54 -1.62 -2.74
C THR A 25 -9.12 -1.45 -2.18
N ARG A 26 -8.90 -1.86 -0.94
CA ARG A 26 -7.56 -1.85 -0.29
C ARG A 26 -7.09 -3.29 -0.12
N ILE A 27 -6.64 -3.93 -1.19
CA ILE A 27 -6.07 -5.29 -1.07
C ILE A 27 -4.77 -5.15 -0.28
N SER A 28 -4.65 -5.87 0.83
CA SER A 28 -3.41 -5.95 1.61
C SER A 28 -3.11 -7.42 1.84
N CYS A 29 -2.02 -7.92 1.26
CA CYS A 29 -1.59 -9.31 1.41
C CYS A 29 -0.12 -9.36 1.83
N ASP A 30 0.19 -10.14 2.85
CA ASP A 30 1.55 -10.47 3.24
C ASP A 30 2.01 -11.67 2.39
N LEU A 31 2.92 -11.41 1.46
CA LEU A 31 3.51 -12.38 0.55
C LEU A 31 4.82 -12.91 1.14
N ALA A 32 4.95 -14.22 1.26
CA ALA A 32 6.20 -14.88 1.57
C ALA A 32 6.63 -15.75 0.38
N GLY A 33 7.89 -15.58 -0.05
CA GLY A 33 8.37 -16.20 -1.27
C GLY A 33 9.87 -16.35 -1.34
N THR A 34 10.36 -16.71 -2.52
CA THR A 34 11.80 -16.79 -2.83
C THR A 34 12.09 -15.87 -4.02
N VAL A 35 13.16 -15.09 -3.92
CA VAL A 35 13.60 -14.20 -5.00
C VAL A 35 14.13 -15.04 -6.17
N THR A 36 13.56 -14.89 -7.37
CA THR A 36 13.91 -15.69 -8.56
C THR A 36 14.94 -15.01 -9.45
N THR A 37 14.98 -13.67 -9.47
CA THR A 37 15.95 -12.89 -10.27
C THR A 37 16.92 -12.10 -9.40
N PRO A 38 18.12 -11.77 -9.91
CA PRO A 38 18.99 -10.79 -9.26
C PRO A 38 18.26 -9.45 -9.06
N ALA A 39 18.44 -8.84 -7.89
CA ALA A 39 17.89 -7.52 -7.62
C ALA A 39 18.64 -6.45 -8.42
N LEU A 40 17.90 -5.67 -9.20
CA LEU A 40 18.41 -4.54 -9.97
C LEU A 40 18.12 -3.26 -9.21
N GLN A 41 19.17 -2.55 -8.81
CA GLN A 41 19.03 -1.28 -8.11
C GLN A 41 19.27 -0.13 -9.07
N MET A 42 18.27 0.71 -9.24
CA MET A 42 18.34 1.97 -9.98
C MET A 42 18.38 3.13 -8.99
N ARG A 43 19.33 4.03 -9.17
CA ARG A 43 19.42 5.27 -8.41
C ARG A 43 19.27 6.44 -9.37
N GLN A 44 18.28 7.29 -9.11
CA GLN A 44 18.05 8.51 -9.87
C GLN A 44 18.21 9.71 -8.94
N SER A 45 19.07 10.64 -9.33
CA SER A 45 19.20 11.93 -8.65
C SER A 45 18.28 12.91 -9.34
N ARG A 46 17.31 13.47 -8.62
CA ARG A 46 16.42 14.49 -9.14
C ARG A 46 17.06 15.88 -8.96
N THR A 47 16.66 16.82 -9.80
CA THR A 47 17.12 18.23 -9.78
C THR A 47 16.80 18.99 -8.49
N ASP A 48 15.88 18.49 -7.67
CA ASP A 48 15.57 19.01 -6.33
C ASP A 48 16.54 18.50 -5.24
N GLY A 49 17.57 17.72 -5.61
CA GLY A 49 18.55 17.15 -4.69
C GLY A 49 18.10 15.86 -4.00
N THR A 50 16.86 15.39 -4.23
CA THR A 50 16.40 14.11 -3.72
C THR A 50 16.99 12.96 -4.54
N THR A 51 17.34 11.87 -3.85
CA THR A 51 17.80 10.65 -4.50
C THR A 51 16.70 9.60 -4.39
N LEU A 52 16.17 9.18 -5.53
CA LEU A 52 15.25 8.05 -5.62
C LEU A 52 16.08 6.78 -5.80
N SER A 53 15.97 5.84 -4.87
CA SER A 53 16.53 4.49 -5.03
C SER A 53 15.39 3.51 -5.23
N GLN A 54 15.38 2.79 -6.34
CA GLN A 54 14.38 1.77 -6.65
C GLN A 54 15.06 0.44 -6.89
N THR A 55 14.59 -0.62 -6.22
CA THR A 55 15.11 -1.98 -6.37
C THR A 55 14.02 -2.85 -6.99
N THR A 56 14.29 -3.41 -8.17
CA THR A 56 13.38 -4.29 -8.89
C THR A 56 13.89 -5.73 -8.90
N PHE A 57 13.01 -6.68 -8.69
CA PHE A 57 13.30 -8.11 -8.70
C PHE A 57 12.01 -8.91 -8.86
N ARG A 58 12.14 -10.22 -9.07
CA ARG A 58 11.00 -11.14 -9.10
C ARG A 58 10.97 -12.03 -7.87
N ILE A 59 9.76 -12.33 -7.41
CA ILE A 59 9.52 -13.31 -6.37
C ILE A 59 8.65 -14.44 -6.91
N LYS A 60 8.94 -15.66 -6.48
CA LYS A 60 7.98 -16.77 -6.52
C LYS A 60 7.30 -16.85 -5.17
N VAL A 61 6.01 -16.52 -5.13
CA VAL A 61 5.20 -16.53 -3.91
C VAL A 61 4.92 -17.97 -3.50
N LYS A 62 5.20 -18.28 -2.23
CA LYS A 62 4.97 -19.61 -1.64
C LYS A 62 3.83 -19.61 -0.62
N ALA A 63 3.63 -18.48 0.06
CA ALA A 63 2.51 -18.25 0.96
C ALA A 63 2.05 -16.81 0.80
N ALA A 64 0.76 -16.58 0.98
CA ALA A 64 0.14 -15.27 0.91
C ALA A 64 -1.00 -15.24 1.92
N ASP A 65 -0.91 -14.34 2.88
CA ASP A 65 -1.83 -14.26 4.01
C ASP A 65 -2.42 -12.85 4.12
N ILE A 66 -3.64 -12.74 4.66
CA ILE A 66 -4.22 -11.44 4.99
C ILE A 66 -3.60 -10.99 6.33
N PRO A 67 -2.97 -9.81 6.41
CA PRO A 67 -2.37 -9.33 7.65
C PRO A 67 -3.43 -9.12 8.73
N GLU A 68 -3.06 -9.37 9.99
CA GLU A 68 -3.97 -9.22 11.13
C GLU A 68 -4.58 -7.81 11.18
N GLY A 69 -5.92 -7.74 11.25
CA GLY A 69 -6.66 -6.48 11.29
C GLY A 69 -6.91 -5.81 9.93
N ALA A 70 -6.40 -6.35 8.83
CA ALA A 70 -6.75 -5.91 7.48
C ALA A 70 -7.95 -6.70 6.93
N ARG A 71 -8.80 -6.02 6.14
CA ARG A 71 -9.74 -6.69 5.24
C ARG A 71 -9.15 -6.62 3.84
N ALA A 72 -8.86 -7.78 3.26
CA ALA A 72 -8.66 -7.89 1.83
C ALA A 72 -10.00 -8.24 1.20
N ASP A 73 -10.45 -7.44 0.25
CA ASP A 73 -11.64 -7.75 -0.56
C ASP A 73 -11.34 -8.87 -1.59
N THR A 74 -10.07 -9.31 -1.68
CA THR A 74 -9.56 -10.32 -2.61
C THR A 74 -8.91 -11.47 -1.85
N ASP A 75 -9.07 -12.69 -2.36
CA ASP A 75 -8.40 -13.87 -1.83
C ASP A 75 -6.88 -13.81 -2.10
N CYS A 76 -6.10 -13.60 -1.04
CA CYS A 76 -4.64 -13.54 -1.14
C CYS A 76 -4.03 -14.86 -1.63
N THR A 77 -4.73 -16.00 -1.52
CA THR A 77 -4.22 -17.28 -2.00
C THR A 77 -4.04 -17.33 -3.52
N GLU A 78 -4.71 -16.43 -4.26
CA GLU A 78 -4.50 -16.30 -5.70
C GLU A 78 -3.05 -15.95 -6.06
N PHE A 79 -2.33 -15.27 -5.16
CA PHE A 79 -0.93 -14.93 -5.37
C PHE A 79 0.00 -16.13 -5.17
N VAL A 80 -0.42 -17.20 -4.49
CA VAL A 80 0.41 -18.37 -4.24
C VAL A 80 0.78 -19.06 -5.57
N ASN A 81 2.03 -19.49 -5.69
CA ASN A 81 2.63 -20.04 -6.90
C ASN A 81 2.74 -19.08 -8.09
N ARG A 82 2.35 -17.80 -7.96
CA ARG A 82 2.61 -16.79 -8.98
C ARG A 82 4.03 -16.25 -8.87
N GLU A 83 4.57 -15.86 -10.03
CA GLU A 83 5.77 -15.04 -10.10
C GLU A 83 5.34 -13.58 -10.25
N MET A 84 5.89 -12.70 -9.40
CA MET A 84 5.51 -11.29 -9.36
C MET A 84 6.74 -10.41 -9.54
N ASP A 85 6.63 -9.41 -10.40
CA ASP A 85 7.60 -8.32 -10.49
C ASP A 85 7.38 -7.36 -9.31
N VAL A 86 8.40 -7.22 -8.47
CA VAL A 86 8.40 -6.40 -7.27
C VAL A 86 9.28 -5.19 -7.51
N SER A 87 8.79 -4.03 -7.09
CA SER A 87 9.56 -2.80 -7.04
C SER A 87 9.49 -2.20 -5.64
N LEU A 88 10.66 -2.01 -5.01
CA LEU A 88 10.79 -1.43 -3.69
C LEU A 88 11.51 -0.10 -3.77
N GLU A 89 11.04 0.87 -2.99
CA GLU A 89 11.69 2.16 -2.82
C GLU A 89 12.69 2.10 -1.64
N ASP A 90 13.78 2.85 -1.75
CA ASP A 90 14.79 3.11 -0.70
C ASP A 90 15.36 1.86 -0.02
N THR A 91 15.48 0.76 -0.76
CA THR A 91 16.07 -0.48 -0.25
C THR A 91 17.61 -0.42 -0.22
N PRO A 92 18.24 -0.72 0.92
CA PRO A 92 19.69 -0.89 1.02
C PRO A 92 20.28 -1.90 0.01
N PRO A 93 21.44 -1.59 -0.59
CA PRO A 93 22.12 -2.51 -1.51
C PRO A 93 22.46 -3.84 -0.82
N GLY A 94 22.23 -4.94 -1.54
CA GLY A 94 22.57 -6.29 -1.07
C GLY A 94 21.63 -6.90 -0.02
N GLN A 95 20.55 -6.19 0.36
CA GLN A 95 19.49 -6.72 1.21
C GLN A 95 18.65 -7.77 0.48
N ILE A 96 18.37 -7.56 -0.80
CA ILE A 96 17.65 -8.50 -1.66
C ILE A 96 18.65 -9.35 -2.43
N ARG A 97 18.54 -10.67 -2.30
CA ARG A 97 19.45 -11.62 -2.96
C ARG A 97 18.67 -12.74 -3.63
N GLN A 98 19.07 -13.08 -4.84
CA GLN A 98 18.50 -14.22 -5.57
C GLN A 98 18.61 -15.51 -4.75
N GLY A 99 17.55 -16.32 -4.78
CA GLY A 99 17.46 -17.59 -4.06
C GLY A 99 17.21 -17.45 -2.55
N LYS A 100 17.16 -16.23 -2.00
CA LYS A 100 16.83 -16.02 -0.59
C LYS A 100 15.32 -15.90 -0.37
N PRO A 101 14.82 -16.38 0.77
CA PRO A 101 13.44 -16.14 1.17
C PRO A 101 13.24 -14.66 1.49
N ILE A 102 12.04 -14.16 1.21
CA ILE A 102 11.65 -12.78 1.47
C ILE A 102 10.19 -12.71 1.88
N LYS A 103 9.86 -11.74 2.75
CA LYS A 103 8.50 -11.38 3.12
C LYS A 103 8.21 -9.94 2.67
N LEU A 104 7.08 -9.75 2.04
CA LEU A 104 6.67 -8.49 1.43
C LEU A 104 5.20 -8.24 1.72
N ARG A 105 4.83 -6.97 1.89
CA ARG A 105 3.44 -6.56 1.99
C ARG A 105 3.04 -5.97 0.64
N TYR A 106 2.13 -6.65 -0.04
CA TYR A 106 1.47 -6.17 -1.24
C TYR A 106 0.28 -5.31 -0.84
N ARG A 107 0.20 -4.11 -1.40
CA ARG A 107 -0.91 -3.17 -1.22
C ARG A 107 -1.43 -2.74 -2.57
N TYR A 108 -2.71 -2.93 -2.80
CA TYR A 108 -3.42 -2.39 -3.96
C TYR A 108 -4.37 -1.28 -3.51
N ASP A 109 -4.32 -0.12 -4.17
CA ASP A 109 -5.25 0.99 -3.98
C ASP A 109 -5.74 1.50 -5.34
N GLU A 110 -6.99 1.17 -5.67
CA GLU A 110 -7.58 1.57 -6.95
C GLU A 110 -7.81 3.09 -7.09
N SER A 111 -7.89 3.81 -5.97
CA SER A 111 -8.17 5.26 -5.95
C SER A 111 -7.00 6.11 -6.43
N LEU A 112 -5.79 5.54 -6.51
CA LEU A 112 -4.56 6.25 -6.90
C LEU A 112 -4.30 6.25 -8.42
N GLY A 113 -5.18 5.64 -9.21
CA GLY A 113 -5.01 5.46 -10.67
C GLY A 113 -4.03 4.35 -11.02
N GLN A 114 -4.25 3.67 -12.17
CA GLN A 114 -3.62 2.39 -12.56
C GLN A 114 -2.10 2.29 -12.38
N SER A 115 -1.37 3.41 -12.50
CA SER A 115 0.10 3.46 -12.41
C SER A 115 0.64 3.43 -10.96
N LEU A 116 -0.15 3.89 -9.98
CA LEU A 116 0.25 3.98 -8.57
C LEU A 116 -0.48 2.98 -7.67
N SER A 117 -1.34 2.15 -8.27
CA SER A 117 -2.22 1.28 -7.51
C SER A 117 -1.48 0.18 -6.77
N THR A 118 -0.29 -0.25 -7.23
CA THR A 118 0.44 -1.36 -6.59
C THR A 118 1.66 -0.87 -5.83
N LYS A 119 1.73 -1.20 -4.53
CA LYS A 119 2.90 -0.96 -3.69
C LYS A 119 3.37 -2.23 -3.01
N PHE A 120 4.69 -2.37 -2.93
CA PHE A 120 5.35 -3.43 -2.16
C PHE A 120 6.19 -2.80 -1.05
N GLU A 121 6.08 -3.36 0.15
CA GLU A 121 6.85 -2.94 1.31
C GLU A 121 7.57 -4.17 1.91
N LEU A 122 8.79 -3.98 2.42
CA LEU A 122 9.49 -5.05 3.16
C LEU A 122 8.84 -5.24 4.52
N VAL A 123 8.36 -6.46 4.80
CA VAL A 123 7.92 -6.83 6.15
C VAL A 123 9.20 -7.12 6.95
N ARG A 124 9.45 -6.31 7.97
CA ARG A 124 10.61 -6.45 8.86
C ARG A 124 10.52 -7.69 9.73
#